data_AF-A0A1X9Z6A4-F1
#
_entry.id   AF-A0A1X9Z6A4-F1
#
_cell.length_a   1.000
_cell.length_b   1.000
_cell.length_c   1.000
_cell.angle_alpha   90.00
_cell.angle_beta   90.00
_cell.angle_gamma   90.00
#
_symmetry.space_group_name_H-M   'P 1'
#
loop_
_entity.id
_entity.type
_entity.pdbx_description
1 polymer ?
#
loop_
_entity_poly.entity_id
_entity_poly.type
_entity_poly.pdbx_seq_one_letter_code
_entity_poly.pdbx_strand_id
1 'polypeptide(L)'
;MPVFQGNGAVFRAGQLMLLESLFCGCIIVPVLKTNKFNFMLKQNGARPLPFFFVGKTLTNERILRFAQTKHPVLSEKISKPDTRSIWYTKEHITFLLEEMEKANADGLRIYFGAYGEKDTYSGQLCLLMVMTKPDELTGGHSDITLEDQPDFQLRSVEGSTPRDFNVGSPCPPMCDDIKEG
;
A
#
# COMPACT_ATOMS: atom_id res chain seq x y z
N MET A 1 -43.66 -15.22 -18.00
CA MET A 1 -45.14 -15.05 -18.09
C MET A 1 -45.71 -16.44 -18.29
N PRO A 2 -46.54 -16.94 -17.36
CA PRO A 2 -47.95 -16.52 -17.29
C PRO A 2 -48.49 -16.19 -15.88
N VAL A 3 -49.59 -15.43 -15.87
CA VAL A 3 -50.83 -15.50 -15.03
C VAL A 3 -50.74 -15.89 -13.54
N PHE A 4 -51.28 -15.04 -12.63
CA PHE A 4 -52.49 -15.34 -11.81
C PHE A 4 -53.08 -14.10 -11.12
N GLN A 5 -54.40 -14.10 -10.89
CA GLN A 5 -55.22 -13.04 -10.25
C GLN A 5 -55.45 -13.35 -8.75
N GLY A 6 -55.88 -12.39 -7.92
CA GLY A 6 -56.60 -12.74 -6.67
C GLY A 6 -56.66 -11.73 -5.51
N ASN A 7 -57.73 -10.94 -5.47
CA ASN A 7 -58.31 -10.06 -4.43
C ASN A 7 -58.27 -10.47 -2.92
N GLY A 8 -58.42 -9.46 -2.03
CA GLY A 8 -59.08 -9.53 -0.69
C GLY A 8 -58.17 -9.22 0.53
N ALA A 9 -58.27 -8.17 1.36
CA ALA A 9 -59.38 -7.46 2.06
C ALA A 9 -59.93 -8.26 3.29
N VAL A 10 -60.25 -7.71 4.48
CA VAL A 10 -60.51 -6.34 5.03
C VAL A 10 -60.17 -6.31 6.56
N PHE A 11 -59.73 -5.18 7.18
CA PHE A 11 -59.98 -4.94 8.64
C PHE A 11 -60.24 -3.45 9.03
N ARG A 12 -60.86 -3.26 10.21
CA ARG A 12 -61.71 -2.10 10.60
C ARG A 12 -61.06 -1.01 11.48
N ALA A 13 -61.79 0.11 11.59
CA ALA A 13 -61.46 1.36 12.28
C ALA A 13 -61.71 1.41 13.81
N GLY A 14 -61.17 2.46 14.45
CA GLY A 14 -61.34 2.91 15.84
C GLY A 14 -60.01 3.49 16.38
N GLN A 15 -59.94 4.56 17.19
CA GLN A 15 -60.95 5.50 17.72
C GLN A 15 -60.27 6.86 18.07
N LEU A 16 -61.06 7.86 18.47
CA LEU A 16 -60.76 9.30 18.46
C LEU A 16 -60.09 9.86 19.74
N MET A 17 -59.23 10.89 19.54
CA MET A 17 -58.77 11.99 20.43
C MET A 17 -58.93 11.94 21.97
N LEU A 18 -57.87 12.38 22.68
CA LEU A 18 -57.74 13.69 23.37
C LEU A 18 -56.26 13.82 23.84
N LEU A 19 -55.49 14.83 23.41
CA LEU A 19 -55.37 16.19 23.96
C LEU A 19 -54.63 16.24 25.32
N GLU A 20 -53.38 16.71 25.34
CA GLU A 20 -53.02 18.01 25.94
C GLU A 20 -51.51 18.33 25.97
N SER A 21 -51.26 19.64 25.85
CA SER A 21 -50.24 20.43 26.54
C SER A 21 -48.74 20.23 26.24
N LEU A 22 -48.21 21.31 25.64
CA LEU A 22 -46.81 21.68 25.49
C LEU A 22 -45.96 21.42 26.74
N PHE A 23 -44.72 20.96 26.54
CA PHE A 23 -43.55 21.66 27.10
C PHE A 23 -42.31 21.43 26.22
N CYS A 24 -41.81 22.52 25.62
CA CYS A 24 -40.55 22.53 24.89
C CYS A 24 -39.38 22.51 25.88
N GLY A 25 -39.02 21.31 26.35
CA GLY A 25 -37.92 21.08 27.28
C GLY A 25 -36.58 20.94 26.56
N CYS A 26 -35.98 22.05 26.13
CA CYS A 26 -34.57 22.08 25.73
C CYS A 26 -33.69 21.74 26.95
N ILE A 27 -33.34 20.46 27.12
CA ILE A 27 -32.31 20.05 28.08
C ILE A 27 -30.97 20.56 27.54
N ILE A 28 -30.56 21.73 28.03
CA ILE A 28 -29.21 22.25 27.85
C ILE A 28 -28.28 21.30 28.61
N VAL A 29 -27.66 20.37 27.89
CA VAL A 29 -26.52 19.61 28.42
C VAL A 29 -25.39 20.63 28.62
N PRO A 30 -24.93 20.89 29.86
CA PRO A 30 -23.79 21.77 30.05
C PRO A 30 -22.57 21.11 29.42
N VAL A 31 -22.05 21.70 28.35
CA VAL A 31 -20.74 21.36 27.81
C VAL A 31 -19.72 21.72 28.88
N LEU A 32 -19.36 20.73 29.70
CA LEU A 32 -18.21 20.79 30.57
C LEU A 32 -17.02 21.11 29.67
N LYS A 33 -16.50 22.34 29.80
CA LYS A 33 -15.22 22.72 29.24
C LYS A 33 -14.19 21.72 29.74
N THR A 34 -13.82 20.77 28.89
CA THR A 34 -12.60 20.01 29.07
C THR A 34 -11.47 21.01 29.03
N ASN A 35 -10.96 21.35 30.21
CA ASN A 35 -9.73 22.13 30.33
C ASN A 35 -8.70 21.46 29.43
N LYS A 36 -8.12 22.23 28.50
CA LYS A 36 -6.97 21.78 27.71
C LYS A 36 -5.85 21.44 28.68
N PHE A 37 -5.79 20.18 29.10
CA PHE A 37 -4.57 19.57 29.58
C PHE A 37 -3.64 19.49 28.37
N ASN A 38 -2.96 20.61 28.11
CA ASN A 38 -1.79 20.66 27.27
C ASN A 38 -0.74 19.80 27.96
N PHE A 39 -0.78 18.49 27.68
CA PHE A 39 0.25 17.56 28.08
C PHE A 39 1.49 17.85 27.22
N MET A 40 2.22 18.91 27.61
CA MET A 40 3.55 19.20 27.09
C MET A 40 4.48 18.08 27.54
N LEU A 41 4.51 17.00 26.76
CA LEU A 41 5.62 16.07 26.75
C LEU A 41 6.89 16.88 26.48
N LYS A 42 7.76 17.00 27.49
CA LYS A 42 9.13 17.47 27.31
C LYS A 42 9.83 16.48 26.38
N GLN A 43 9.84 16.76 25.08
CA GLN A 43 10.72 16.07 24.15
C GLN A 43 12.15 16.51 24.47
N ASN A 44 12.92 15.63 25.11
CA ASN A 44 14.31 15.86 25.53
C ASN A 44 15.26 15.82 24.32
N GLY A 45 15.07 16.70 23.33
CA GLY A 45 15.83 16.73 22.08
C GLY A 45 15.63 15.51 21.17
N ALA A 46 14.70 14.60 21.52
CA ALA A 46 14.40 13.42 20.73
C ALA A 46 13.79 13.82 19.38
N ARG A 47 14.34 13.29 18.28
CA ARG A 47 13.75 13.45 16.95
C ARG A 47 12.37 12.75 16.93
N PRO A 48 11.33 13.34 16.31
CA PRO A 48 10.04 12.68 16.15
C PRO A 48 10.20 11.40 15.31
N LEU A 49 9.30 10.44 15.51
CA LEU A 49 9.23 9.26 14.65
C LEU A 49 8.95 9.70 13.20
N PRO A 50 9.57 9.03 12.19
CA PRO A 50 9.29 9.32 10.80
C PRO A 50 7.84 8.98 10.46
N PHE A 51 7.27 9.62 9.44
CA PHE A 51 5.94 9.28 8.91
C PHE A 51 5.88 7.80 8.47
N PHE A 52 6.94 7.30 7.84
CA PHE A 52 7.14 5.88 7.52
C PHE A 52 7.70 5.07 8.71
N PHE A 53 7.06 5.17 9.89
CA PHE A 53 7.46 4.36 11.05
C PHE A 53 6.98 2.90 10.93
N VAL A 54 7.91 1.95 11.08
CA VAL A 54 7.65 0.51 11.01
C VAL A 54 7.62 -0.10 12.41
N GLY A 55 6.43 -0.35 12.94
CA GLY A 55 6.23 -0.91 14.29
C GLY A 55 6.35 -2.43 14.35
N LYS A 56 7.27 -2.96 15.18
CA LYS A 56 7.63 -4.39 15.29
C LYS A 56 6.44 -5.35 15.31
N THR A 57 5.45 -5.14 16.18
CA THR A 57 4.33 -6.09 16.38
C THR A 57 3.49 -6.28 15.12
N LEU A 58 2.99 -5.18 14.53
CA LEU A 58 2.13 -5.23 13.35
C LEU A 58 2.90 -5.68 12.10
N THR A 59 4.18 -5.32 12.00
CA THR A 59 5.06 -5.80 10.92
C THR A 59 5.23 -7.31 10.98
N ASN A 60 5.58 -7.87 12.15
CA ASN A 60 5.73 -9.32 12.33
C ASN A 60 4.42 -10.07 12.07
N GLU A 61 3.28 -9.56 12.55
CA GLU A 61 1.96 -10.13 12.27
C GLU A 61 1.67 -10.22 10.76
N ARG A 62 1.98 -9.16 10.01
CA ARG A 62 1.77 -9.10 8.55
C ARG A 62 2.71 -10.03 7.78
N ILE A 63 3.99 -10.10 8.17
CA ILE A 63 4.97 -11.04 7.60
C ILE A 63 4.53 -12.49 7.82
N LEU A 64 4.16 -12.84 9.06
CA LEU A 64 3.68 -14.19 9.40
C LEU A 64 2.40 -14.53 8.64
N ARG A 65 1.43 -13.60 8.56
CA ARG A 65 0.20 -13.79 7.77
C ARG A 65 0.50 -14.07 6.31
N PHE A 66 1.42 -13.35 5.66
CA PHE A 66 1.81 -13.63 4.27
C PHE A 66 2.44 -15.03 4.14
N ALA A 67 3.41 -15.35 5.00
CA ALA A 67 4.13 -16.62 5.00
C ALA A 67 3.22 -17.84 5.25
N GLN A 68 2.13 -17.68 6.00
CA GLN A 68 1.17 -18.73 6.32
C GLN A 68 -0.01 -18.85 5.34
N THR A 69 -0.26 -17.84 4.48
CA THR A 69 -1.46 -17.81 3.62
C THR A 69 -1.14 -17.74 2.13
N LYS A 70 -0.49 -16.67 1.67
CA LYS A 70 -0.20 -16.45 0.24
C LYS A 70 1.03 -17.22 -0.22
N HIS A 71 2.09 -17.22 0.59
CA HIS A 71 3.37 -17.85 0.22
C HIS A 71 3.24 -19.34 -0.16
N PRO A 72 2.49 -20.19 0.58
CA PRO A 72 2.34 -21.60 0.21
C PRO A 72 1.60 -21.78 -1.12
N VAL A 73 0.52 -21.02 -1.35
CA VAL A 73 -0.29 -21.10 -2.59
C VAL A 73 0.51 -20.67 -3.81
N LEU A 74 1.30 -19.60 -3.69
CA LEU A 74 2.20 -19.15 -4.76
C LEU A 74 3.30 -20.18 -5.03
N SER A 75 3.93 -20.70 -3.96
CA SER A 75 5.00 -21.71 -4.05
C SER A 75 4.54 -23.02 -4.68
N GLU A 76 3.35 -23.49 -4.31
CA GLU A 76 2.71 -24.67 -4.91
C GLU A 76 2.46 -24.46 -6.41
N LYS A 77 1.98 -23.27 -6.80
CA LYS A 77 1.67 -22.96 -8.20
C LYS A 77 2.90 -22.96 -9.11
N ILE A 78 4.07 -22.59 -8.59
CA ILE A 78 5.34 -22.59 -9.33
C ILE A 78 6.22 -23.83 -9.05
N SER A 79 5.72 -24.79 -8.26
CA SER A 79 6.43 -26.02 -7.84
C SER A 79 7.77 -25.78 -7.12
N LYS A 80 7.99 -24.60 -6.54
CA LYS A 80 9.20 -24.24 -5.78
C LYS A 80 8.91 -23.11 -4.78
N PRO A 81 9.74 -22.89 -3.73
CA PRO A 81 9.52 -21.77 -2.80
C PRO A 81 9.51 -20.43 -3.53
N ASP A 82 8.41 -19.67 -3.43
CA ASP A 82 8.31 -18.33 -3.99
C ASP A 82 9.04 -17.29 -3.10
N THR A 83 9.24 -16.08 -3.60
CA THR A 83 9.88 -14.99 -2.86
C THR A 83 8.97 -14.47 -1.73
N ARG A 84 9.57 -14.21 -0.56
CA ARG A 84 8.91 -13.68 0.64
C ARG A 84 9.25 -12.22 0.93
N SER A 85 10.46 -11.82 0.57
CA SER A 85 10.98 -10.47 0.72
C SER A 85 12.03 -10.21 -0.36
N ILE A 86 12.14 -8.95 -0.77
CA ILE A 86 13.22 -8.49 -1.64
C ILE A 86 14.04 -7.47 -0.85
N TRP A 87 15.35 -7.64 -0.86
CA TRP A 87 16.29 -6.76 -0.20
C TRP A 87 16.97 -5.81 -1.19
N TYR A 88 17.18 -4.57 -0.76
CA TYR A 88 17.88 -3.53 -1.49
C TYR A 88 18.93 -2.91 -0.58
N THR A 89 20.12 -2.61 -1.14
CA THR A 89 21.15 -1.84 -0.44
C THR A 89 20.67 -0.41 -0.19
N LYS A 90 21.31 0.29 0.75
CA LYS A 90 21.07 1.74 0.94
C LYS A 90 21.42 2.51 -0.34
N GLU A 91 22.43 2.03 -1.06
CA GLU A 91 22.98 2.58 -2.29
C GLU A 91 21.96 2.47 -3.44
N HIS A 92 21.26 1.34 -3.60
CA HIS A 92 20.17 1.22 -4.58
C HIS A 92 19.08 2.28 -4.36
N ILE A 93 18.66 2.47 -3.09
CA ILE A 93 17.66 3.49 -2.75
C ILE A 93 18.21 4.91 -2.95
N THR A 94 19.50 5.14 -2.67
CA THR A 94 20.14 6.44 -2.87
C THR A 94 20.18 6.82 -4.35
N PHE A 95 20.62 5.92 -5.23
CA PHE A 95 20.63 6.16 -6.67
C PHE A 95 19.20 6.30 -7.25
N LEU A 96 18.23 5.54 -6.74
CA LEU A 96 16.81 5.71 -7.11
C LEU A 96 16.31 7.12 -6.79
N LEU A 97 16.65 7.66 -5.61
CA LEU A 97 16.31 9.04 -5.25
C LEU A 97 17.01 10.07 -6.15
N GLU A 98 18.29 9.86 -6.48
CA GLU A 98 19.01 10.74 -7.43
C GLU A 98 18.37 10.76 -8.83
N GLU A 99 17.87 9.62 -9.31
CA GLU A 99 17.14 9.55 -10.59
C GLU A 99 15.73 10.15 -10.50
N MET A 100 15.05 10.00 -9.35
CA MET A 100 13.75 10.65 -9.11
C MET A 100 13.87 12.17 -9.17
N GLU A 101 14.88 12.76 -8.54
CA GLU A 101 15.15 14.21 -8.59
C GLU A 101 15.46 14.68 -10.03
N LYS A 102 16.31 13.96 -10.78
CA LYS A 102 16.61 14.28 -12.19
C LYS A 102 15.39 14.19 -13.10
N ALA A 103 14.52 13.20 -12.86
CA ALA A 103 13.30 12.98 -13.61
C ALA A 103 12.14 13.90 -13.19
N ASN A 104 12.32 14.71 -12.13
CA ASN A 104 11.26 15.49 -11.46
C ASN A 104 10.05 14.61 -11.09
N ALA A 105 10.35 13.42 -10.54
CA ALA A 105 9.38 12.45 -10.06
C ALA A 105 8.86 12.83 -8.67
N ASP A 106 7.56 12.65 -8.45
CA ASP A 106 6.89 12.98 -7.19
C ASP A 106 6.60 11.76 -6.30
N GLY A 107 6.80 10.57 -6.84
CA GLY A 107 6.44 9.33 -6.19
C GLY A 107 7.05 8.10 -6.81
N LEU A 108 6.79 6.97 -6.17
CA LEU A 108 7.26 5.65 -6.60
C LEU A 108 6.09 4.68 -6.56
N ARG A 109 5.80 4.04 -7.69
CA ARG A 109 4.85 2.95 -7.82
C ARG A 109 5.60 1.63 -7.76
N ILE A 110 5.14 0.72 -6.90
CA ILE A 110 5.73 -0.62 -6.77
C ILE A 110 4.74 -1.62 -7.38
N TYR A 111 5.14 -2.22 -8.49
CA TYR A 111 4.41 -3.32 -9.12
C TYR A 111 4.93 -4.67 -8.64
N PHE A 112 4.03 -5.64 -8.54
CA PHE A 112 4.37 -7.05 -8.38
C PHE A 112 4.53 -7.66 -9.79
N GLY A 113 5.72 -8.18 -10.08
CA GLY A 113 6.02 -8.89 -11.32
C GLY A 113 6.43 -10.35 -11.05
N ALA A 114 6.86 -11.05 -12.09
CA ALA A 114 7.54 -12.32 -11.96
C ALA A 114 8.78 -12.34 -12.88
N TYR A 115 9.85 -12.98 -12.44
CA TYR A 115 11.05 -13.18 -13.26
C TYR A 115 10.74 -14.01 -14.51
N GLY A 116 11.37 -13.69 -15.64
CA GLY A 116 11.20 -14.39 -16.91
C GLY A 116 11.85 -15.77 -16.92
N GLU A 117 11.46 -16.62 -17.88
CA GLU A 117 11.90 -18.03 -17.93
C GLU A 117 13.42 -18.23 -17.96
N LYS A 118 14.16 -17.23 -18.46
CA LYS A 118 15.62 -17.23 -18.64
C LYS A 118 16.39 -16.65 -17.45
N ASP A 119 15.69 -16.07 -16.47
CA ASP A 119 16.31 -15.43 -15.32
C ASP A 119 16.68 -16.45 -14.24
N THR A 120 17.69 -16.13 -13.43
CA THR A 120 18.15 -16.95 -12.29
C THR A 120 17.02 -17.35 -11.34
N TYR A 121 15.97 -16.53 -11.25
CA TYR A 121 14.83 -16.70 -10.33
C TYR A 121 13.49 -16.96 -11.06
N SER A 122 13.55 -17.31 -12.34
CA SER A 122 12.43 -17.66 -13.25
C SER A 122 11.10 -18.04 -12.57
N GLY A 123 10.05 -17.25 -12.79
CA GLY A 123 8.70 -17.46 -12.26
C GLY A 123 8.48 -17.10 -10.79
N GLN A 124 9.52 -16.72 -10.02
CA GLN A 124 9.33 -16.18 -8.66
C GLN A 124 8.86 -14.72 -8.72
N LEU A 125 8.14 -14.29 -7.68
CA LEU A 125 7.67 -12.93 -7.47
C LEU A 125 8.84 -11.92 -7.41
N CYS A 126 8.79 -10.89 -8.27
CA CYS A 126 9.71 -9.75 -8.22
C CYS A 126 8.96 -8.44 -7.92
N LEU A 127 9.71 -7.38 -7.57
CA LEU A 127 9.18 -6.02 -7.42
C LEU A 127 9.80 -5.14 -8.49
N LEU A 128 8.95 -4.33 -9.15
CA LEU A 128 9.37 -3.32 -10.10
C LEU A 128 9.04 -1.95 -9.50
N MET A 129 10.07 -1.14 -9.26
CA MET A 129 9.91 0.20 -8.72
C MET A 129 9.96 1.21 -9.87
N VAL A 130 8.84 1.87 -10.12
CA VAL A 130 8.64 2.76 -11.26
C VAL A 130 8.40 4.17 -10.73
N MET A 131 9.21 5.12 -11.18
CA MET A 131 9.08 6.52 -10.80
C MET A 131 7.79 7.10 -11.40
N THR A 132 7.11 7.98 -10.66
CA THR A 132 5.88 8.61 -11.12
C THR A 132 5.96 10.12 -11.08
N LYS A 133 5.11 10.78 -11.87
CA LYS A 133 4.86 12.24 -11.82
C LYS A 133 3.36 12.51 -11.92
N PRO A 134 2.87 13.70 -11.52
CA PRO A 134 1.48 14.08 -11.74
C PRO A 134 1.13 14.02 -13.23
N ASP A 135 -0.07 13.55 -13.52
CA ASP A 135 -0.67 13.63 -14.86
C ASP A 135 -1.73 14.73 -14.86
N GLU A 136 -1.41 15.87 -15.48
CA GLU A 136 -2.28 17.05 -15.56
C GLU A 136 -3.59 16.78 -16.31
N LEU A 137 -3.66 15.73 -17.16
CA LEU A 137 -4.82 15.40 -17.96
C LEU A 137 -5.80 14.48 -17.22
N THR A 138 -5.30 13.55 -16.40
CA THR A 138 -6.14 12.60 -15.65
C THR A 138 -6.32 12.96 -14.18
N GLY A 139 -5.49 13.85 -13.63
CA GLY A 139 -5.42 14.15 -12.19
C GLY A 139 -4.84 13.00 -11.35
N GLY A 140 -4.29 11.96 -12.00
CA GLY A 140 -3.58 10.86 -11.36
C GLY A 140 -2.07 11.05 -11.37
N HIS A 141 -1.33 9.94 -11.30
CA HIS A 141 0.11 9.93 -11.57
C HIS A 141 0.41 9.02 -12.76
N SER A 142 1.25 9.50 -13.68
CA SER A 142 1.79 8.72 -14.80
C SER A 142 3.14 8.09 -14.43
N ASP A 143 3.43 6.94 -15.02
CA ASP A 143 4.74 6.30 -14.88
C ASP A 143 5.77 7.00 -15.77
N ILE A 144 7.03 7.05 -15.32
CA ILE A 144 8.16 7.61 -16.06
C ILE A 144 8.99 6.45 -16.62
N THR A 145 8.97 6.26 -17.94
CA THR A 145 9.92 5.40 -18.64
C THR A 145 11.25 6.14 -18.81
N LEU A 146 12.37 5.52 -18.43
CA LEU A 146 13.70 6.09 -18.70
C LEU A 146 14.03 6.06 -20.20
N GLU A 147 13.47 5.11 -20.96
CA GLU A 147 13.65 4.99 -22.41
C GLU A 147 13.07 6.17 -23.20
N ASP A 148 12.06 6.85 -22.64
CA ASP A 148 11.42 8.04 -23.22
C ASP A 148 12.23 9.33 -22.97
N GLN A 149 13.34 9.28 -22.20
CA GLN A 149 14.16 10.47 -21.92
C GLN A 149 15.11 10.82 -23.09
N PRO A 150 15.27 12.10 -23.46
CA PRO A 150 16.08 12.51 -24.62
C PRO A 150 17.56 12.09 -24.57
N ASP A 151 18.10 11.91 -23.37
CA ASP A 151 19.49 11.51 -23.09
C ASP A 151 19.68 9.99 -22.92
N PHE A 152 18.60 9.19 -23.00
CA PHE A 152 18.66 7.73 -22.81
C PHE A 152 19.74 7.06 -23.66
N GLN A 153 19.80 7.39 -24.96
CA GLN A 153 20.79 6.82 -25.89
C GLN A 153 22.24 7.19 -25.54
N LEU A 154 22.47 8.33 -24.89
CA LEU A 154 23.79 8.76 -24.41
C LEU A 154 24.18 8.11 -23.08
N ARG A 155 23.19 7.61 -22.32
CA ARG A 155 23.37 6.95 -21.02
C ARG A 155 23.37 5.43 -21.11
N SER A 156 22.78 4.86 -22.14
CA SER A 156 22.69 3.41 -22.42
C SER A 156 23.98 2.80 -23.03
N VAL A 157 25.12 3.49 -22.96
CA VAL A 157 26.31 3.22 -23.81
C VAL A 157 27.21 2.08 -23.29
N GLU A 158 27.04 1.60 -22.05
CA GLU A 158 27.74 0.39 -21.58
C GLU A 158 27.03 -0.87 -22.08
N GLY A 159 27.66 -1.56 -23.04
CA GLY A 159 26.98 -2.51 -23.91
C GLY A 159 26.63 -3.89 -23.33
N SER A 160 25.61 -4.48 -23.96
CA SER A 160 25.24 -5.92 -23.98
C SER A 160 24.54 -6.53 -22.76
N THR A 161 24.41 -5.85 -21.63
CA THR A 161 23.49 -6.26 -20.56
C THR A 161 22.49 -5.13 -20.26
N PRO A 162 21.16 -5.39 -20.32
CA PRO A 162 20.17 -4.49 -19.74
C PRO A 162 20.52 -4.24 -18.28
N ARG A 163 20.84 -2.98 -17.94
CA ARG A 163 21.24 -2.59 -16.59
C ARG A 163 19.99 -2.28 -15.79
N ASP A 164 19.20 -3.32 -15.55
CA ASP A 164 17.87 -3.21 -14.94
C ASP A 164 17.97 -2.62 -13.53
N PHE A 165 17.50 -1.38 -13.40
CA PHE A 165 17.70 -0.52 -12.23
C PHE A 165 16.99 -1.01 -10.95
N ASN A 166 16.22 -2.10 -11.04
CA ASN A 166 15.32 -2.59 -10.00
C ASN A 166 15.70 -3.95 -9.41
N VAL A 167 16.88 -4.50 -9.74
CA VAL A 167 17.34 -5.80 -9.24
C VAL A 167 17.65 -5.74 -7.74
N GLY A 168 16.66 -6.09 -6.92
CA GLY A 168 16.84 -6.45 -5.52
C GLY A 168 17.09 -7.95 -5.36
N SER A 169 17.58 -8.35 -4.18
CA SER A 169 17.88 -9.75 -3.86
C SER A 169 16.64 -10.48 -3.30
N PRO A 170 16.09 -11.49 -3.98
CA PRO A 170 14.91 -12.22 -3.50
C PRO A 170 15.27 -13.31 -2.48
N CYS A 171 14.59 -13.29 -1.33
CA CYS A 171 14.67 -14.31 -0.28
C CYS A 171 13.32 -15.05 -0.17
N PRO A 172 13.28 -16.40 -0.31
CA PRO A 172 14.30 -17.27 -0.90
C PRO A 172 14.48 -16.99 -2.42
N PRO A 173 15.61 -17.41 -3.03
CA PRO A 173 16.67 -18.27 -2.48
C PRO A 173 17.82 -17.55 -1.77
N MET A 174 18.03 -16.25 -2.03
CA MET A 174 19.11 -15.45 -1.44
C MET A 174 18.57 -14.70 -0.23
N CYS A 175 18.64 -15.33 0.93
CA CYS A 175 18.43 -14.66 2.21
C CYS A 175 19.80 -14.25 2.75
N ASP A 176 19.93 -13.03 3.28
CA ASP A 176 21.12 -12.66 4.04
C ASP A 176 21.23 -13.64 5.22
N ASP A 177 22.25 -14.51 5.19
CA ASP A 177 22.52 -15.46 6.26
C ASP A 177 22.78 -14.66 7.54
N ILE A 178 21.78 -14.58 8.42
CA ILE A 178 22.02 -14.16 9.81
C ILE A 178 22.80 -15.29 10.48
N LYS A 179 24.12 -15.26 10.30
CA LYS A 179 25.06 -15.98 11.15
C LYS A 179 25.06 -15.27 12.50
N GLU A 180 24.06 -15.55 13.32
CA GLU A 180 24.13 -15.28 14.75
C GLU A 180 25.27 -16.16 15.32
N GLY A 181 26.32 -15.48 15.76
CA GLY A 181 27.43 -16.02 16.54
C GLY A 181 27.67 -15.13 17.74
#